data_AF-A0AAD5Y619-F1
#
_entry.id   AF-A0AAD5Y619-F1
#
_cell.length_a   1.000
_cell.length_b   1.000
_cell.length_c   1.000
_cell.angle_alpha   90.00
_cell.angle_beta   90.00
_cell.angle_gamma   90.00
#
_symmetry.space_group_name_H-M   'P 1'
#
loop_
_entity.id
_entity.type
_entity.pdbx_description
1 polymer ?
#
loop_
_entity_poly.entity_id
_entity_poly.type
_entity_poly.pdbx_seq_one_letter_code
_entity_poly.pdbx_strand_id
1 'polypeptide(L)'
;MNIVLEVSSVFSWWGIYQSSQINLPKGAVSTAFGGAMAGFSIAALTLPFKNVRQFPETLLERRITPATQNFHSAIKLASCHSLFFLSYTGFREAIYKARQNQRTSPKRDHLDYLNDFLCGGFSGMIYRMGAMAYYKGPVENPMITMAPQLLTKTFLMTGLVCLAFETLGYELKEHFKDALEDMKRN
;
A
#
# COMPACT_ATOMS: atom_id res chain seq x y z
N MET A 1 9.32 -19.16 9.36
CA MET A 1 8.66 -17.92 8.86
C MET A 1 9.75 -17.10 8.20
N ASN A 2 9.65 -16.79 6.90
CA ASN A 2 10.75 -16.12 6.19
C ASN A 2 10.54 -14.61 6.19
N ILE A 3 10.95 -13.97 7.29
CA ILE A 3 10.75 -12.53 7.53
C ILE A 3 11.35 -11.65 6.42
N VAL A 4 12.44 -12.12 5.79
CA VAL A 4 13.10 -11.41 4.68
C VAL A 4 12.16 -11.27 3.49
N LEU A 5 11.44 -12.34 3.11
CA LEU A 5 10.51 -12.28 1.98
C LEU A 5 9.28 -11.42 2.28
N GLU A 6 8.81 -11.38 3.53
CA GLU A 6 7.69 -10.52 3.92
C GLU A 6 8.10 -9.05 3.87
N VAL A 7 9.27 -8.70 4.40
CA VAL A 7 9.81 -7.34 4.34
C VAL A 7 10.05 -6.93 2.89
N SER A 8 10.68 -7.79 2.08
CA SER A 8 10.86 -7.54 0.65
C SER A 8 9.54 -7.32 -0.07
N SER A 9 8.46 -8.04 0.28
CA SER A 9 7.15 -7.83 -0.34
C SER A 9 6.60 -6.42 -0.08
N VAL A 10 6.82 -5.86 1.10
CA VAL A 10 6.40 -4.50 1.47
C VAL A 10 7.23 -3.44 0.73
N PHE A 11 8.55 -3.64 0.63
CA PHE A 11 9.42 -2.74 -0.14
C PHE A 11 9.16 -2.81 -1.64
N SER A 12 8.98 -4.00 -2.21
CA SER A 12 8.65 -4.16 -3.63
C SER A 12 7.29 -3.55 -3.97
N TRP A 13 6.30 -3.75 -3.10
CA TRP A 13 4.98 -3.14 -3.22
C TRP A 13 5.05 -1.61 -3.35
N TRP A 14 5.72 -0.96 -2.40
CA TRP A 14 5.83 0.50 -2.41
C TRP A 14 6.78 1.00 -3.51
N GLY A 15 7.92 0.34 -3.69
CA GLY A 15 8.95 0.74 -4.66
C GLY A 15 8.47 0.65 -6.11
N ILE A 16 7.76 -0.41 -6.48
CA ILE A 16 7.21 -0.57 -7.83
C ILE A 16 6.09 0.43 -8.08
N TYR A 17 5.24 0.67 -7.08
CA TYR A 17 4.26 1.74 -7.19
C TYR A 17 4.93 3.10 -7.43
N GLN A 18 5.88 3.51 -6.59
CA GLN A 18 6.60 4.77 -6.75
C GLN A 18 7.30 4.87 -8.11
N SER A 19 7.98 3.81 -8.54
CA SER A 19 8.63 3.76 -9.86
C SER A 19 7.63 3.89 -11.02
N SER A 20 6.42 3.33 -10.88
CA SER A 20 5.37 3.48 -11.89
C SER A 20 4.87 4.92 -11.99
N GLN A 21 4.78 5.64 -10.87
CA GLN A 21 4.31 7.03 -10.84
C GLN A 21 5.33 8.03 -11.41
N ILE A 22 6.60 7.63 -11.55
CA ILE A 22 7.62 8.42 -12.24
C ILE A 22 7.46 8.31 -13.77
N ASN A 23 7.10 7.12 -14.27
CA ASN A 23 7.12 6.82 -15.69
C ASN A 23 5.75 6.94 -16.37
N LEU A 24 4.65 6.97 -15.61
CA LEU A 24 3.29 7.05 -16.12
C LEU A 24 2.70 8.46 -15.95
N PRO A 25 1.82 8.90 -16.87
CA PRO A 25 1.16 10.19 -16.75
C PRO A 25 0.29 10.24 -15.49
N LYS A 26 0.36 11.30 -14.70
CA LYS A 26 -0.39 11.41 -13.43
C LYS A 26 -1.91 11.33 -13.65
N GLY A 27 -2.59 10.54 -12.82
CA GLY A 27 -4.05 10.45 -12.82
C GLY A 27 -4.57 9.11 -12.29
N ALA A 28 -5.89 8.98 -12.17
CA ALA A 28 -6.49 7.76 -11.61
C ALA A 28 -6.11 6.48 -12.38
N VAL A 29 -6.00 6.56 -13.72
CA VAL A 29 -5.65 5.39 -14.55
C VAL A 29 -4.23 4.91 -14.29
N SER A 30 -3.27 5.82 -14.16
CA SER A 30 -1.88 5.44 -13.86
C SER A 30 -1.69 5.01 -12.40
N THR A 31 -2.44 5.58 -11.47
CA THR A 31 -2.50 5.07 -10.09
C THR A 31 -3.03 3.64 -10.05
N ALA A 32 -4.11 3.37 -10.77
CA ALA A 32 -4.71 2.04 -10.86
C ALA A 32 -3.73 1.03 -11.47
N PHE A 33 -3.10 1.40 -12.58
CA PHE A 33 -2.12 0.55 -13.26
C PHE A 33 -0.87 0.32 -12.41
N GLY A 34 -0.33 1.37 -11.79
CA GLY A 34 0.79 1.28 -10.86
C GLY A 34 0.50 0.38 -9.66
N GLY A 35 -0.72 0.49 -9.10
CA GLY A 35 -1.16 -0.40 -8.03
C GLY A 35 -1.33 -1.85 -8.49
N ALA A 36 -1.84 -2.07 -9.69
CA ALA A 36 -1.93 -3.41 -10.28
C ALA A 36 -0.54 -4.03 -10.50
N MET A 37 0.43 -3.26 -11.01
CA MET A 37 1.82 -3.70 -11.16
C MET A 37 2.47 -4.05 -9.82
N ALA A 38 2.24 -3.23 -8.79
CA ALA A 38 2.70 -3.51 -7.44
C ALA A 38 2.10 -4.84 -6.92
N GLY A 39 0.79 -5.05 -7.10
CA GLY A 39 0.13 -6.32 -6.74
C GLY A 39 0.69 -7.53 -7.50
N PHE A 40 0.90 -7.42 -8.81
CA PHE A 40 1.52 -8.47 -9.61
C PHE A 40 2.95 -8.79 -9.17
N SER A 41 3.71 -7.77 -8.78
CA SER A 41 5.09 -7.97 -8.33
C SER A 41 5.16 -8.76 -7.01
N ILE A 42 4.26 -8.48 -6.07
CA ILE A 42 4.12 -9.27 -4.85
C ILE A 42 3.76 -10.71 -5.23
N ALA A 43 2.82 -10.90 -6.16
CA ALA A 43 2.48 -12.24 -6.64
C ALA A 43 3.72 -12.94 -7.20
N ALA A 44 4.47 -12.31 -8.12
CA ALA A 44 5.67 -12.88 -8.72
C ALA A 44 6.75 -13.25 -7.69
N LEU A 45 6.95 -12.42 -6.65
CA LEU A 45 7.93 -12.66 -5.59
C LEU A 45 7.51 -13.75 -4.61
N THR A 46 6.20 -13.96 -4.41
CA THR A 46 5.68 -14.84 -3.35
C THR A 46 5.13 -16.17 -3.89
N LEU A 47 4.64 -16.21 -5.13
CA LEU A 47 4.10 -17.43 -5.78
C LEU A 47 5.08 -18.62 -5.81
N PRO A 48 6.39 -18.44 -6.02
CA PRO A 48 7.35 -19.55 -5.93
C PRO A 48 7.43 -20.17 -4.53
N PHE A 49 6.98 -19.44 -3.51
CA PHE A 49 7.11 -19.81 -2.11
C PHE A 49 5.74 -20.07 -1.48
N LYS A 50 5.35 -21.36 -1.41
CA LYS A 50 4.05 -21.82 -0.86
C LYS A 50 3.72 -21.37 0.58
N ASN A 51 4.68 -20.76 1.29
CA ASN A 51 4.58 -20.39 2.70
C ASN A 51 4.84 -18.90 2.99
N VAL A 52 4.84 -18.05 1.97
CA VAL A 52 5.05 -16.60 2.15
C VAL A 52 3.72 -15.88 2.23
N ARG A 53 3.59 -15.02 3.23
CA ARG A 53 2.44 -14.13 3.40
C ARG A 53 2.56 -12.98 2.42
N GLN A 54 1.51 -12.73 1.64
CA GLN A 54 1.46 -11.58 0.74
C GLN A 54 1.01 -10.37 1.54
N PHE A 55 1.61 -9.20 1.36
CA PHE A 55 1.11 -8.00 2.04
C PHE A 55 -0.24 -7.57 1.42
N PRO A 56 -1.24 -7.11 2.20
CA PRO A 56 -1.31 -7.07 3.67
C PRO A 56 -2.00 -8.29 4.30
N GLU A 57 -2.00 -9.47 3.68
CA GLU A 57 -2.67 -10.69 4.19
C GLU A 57 -2.26 -11.07 5.62
N THR A 58 -3.17 -11.75 6.32
CA THR A 58 -2.94 -12.32 7.64
C THR A 58 -2.53 -13.80 7.58
N LEU A 59 -2.00 -14.31 8.70
CA LEU A 59 -1.67 -15.73 8.83
C LEU A 59 -2.87 -16.67 8.64
N LEU A 60 -4.08 -16.17 8.90
CA LEU A 60 -5.32 -16.93 8.80
C LEU A 60 -5.79 -17.06 7.34
N GLU A 61 -5.69 -15.98 6.56
CA GLU A 61 -5.96 -15.96 5.11
C GLU A 61 -5.04 -16.91 4.33
N ARG A 62 -3.79 -17.04 4.76
CA ARG A 62 -2.84 -18.00 4.20
C ARG A 62 -3.28 -19.46 4.41
N ARG A 63 -3.93 -19.79 5.53
CA ARG A 63 -4.36 -21.18 5.81
C ARG A 63 -5.55 -21.60 4.96
N ILE A 64 -6.35 -20.64 4.53
CA ILE A 64 -7.60 -20.88 3.79
C ILE A 64 -7.36 -20.87 2.28
N THR A 65 -6.33 -20.17 1.80
CA THR A 65 -5.99 -20.11 0.37
C THR A 65 -4.93 -21.16 0.03
N PRO A 66 -5.28 -22.35 -0.50
CA PRO A 66 -4.26 -23.31 -0.95
C PRO A 66 -3.44 -22.69 -2.09
N ALA A 67 -2.13 -22.95 -2.08
CA ALA A 67 -1.13 -22.47 -3.03
C ALA A 67 -1.31 -22.95 -4.49
N THR A 68 -2.51 -23.39 -4.88
CA THR A 68 -2.83 -24.03 -6.16
C THR A 68 -3.61 -23.14 -7.13
N GLN A 69 -3.82 -21.85 -6.82
CA GLN A 69 -4.45 -20.89 -7.74
C GLN A 69 -3.55 -19.68 -8.02
N ASN A 70 -2.40 -19.93 -8.65
CA ASN A 70 -1.35 -18.93 -8.87
C ASN A 70 -1.83 -17.70 -9.66
N PHE A 71 -2.63 -17.93 -10.70
CA PHE A 71 -3.13 -16.83 -11.54
C PHE A 71 -4.29 -16.06 -10.89
N HIS A 72 -5.21 -16.75 -10.22
CA HIS A 72 -6.31 -16.11 -9.50
C HIS A 72 -5.80 -15.23 -8.35
N SER A 73 -4.77 -15.71 -7.64
CA SER A 73 -4.11 -14.95 -6.57
C SER A 73 -3.41 -13.70 -7.12
N ALA A 74 -2.77 -13.80 -8.29
CA ALA A 74 -2.16 -12.65 -8.95
C ALA A 74 -3.21 -11.61 -9.39
N ILE A 75 -4.35 -12.05 -9.94
CA ILE A 75 -5.47 -11.15 -10.29
C ILE A 75 -6.03 -10.47 -9.03
N LYS A 76 -6.27 -11.23 -7.95
CA LYS A 76 -6.73 -10.70 -6.66
C LYS A 76 -5.77 -9.63 -6.16
N LEU A 77 -4.47 -9.93 -6.12
CA LEU A 77 -3.47 -8.97 -5.66
C LEU A 77 -3.44 -7.73 -6.54
N ALA A 78 -3.48 -7.87 -7.86
CA ALA A 78 -3.45 -6.76 -8.79
C ALA A 78 -4.68 -5.84 -8.62
N SER A 79 -5.89 -6.40 -8.59
CA SER A 79 -7.11 -5.63 -8.43
C SER A 79 -7.22 -4.96 -7.06
N CYS A 80 -6.89 -5.68 -6.00
CA CYS A 80 -7.00 -5.14 -4.64
C CYS A 80 -5.95 -4.05 -4.39
N HIS A 81 -4.71 -4.22 -4.89
CA HIS A 81 -3.69 -3.17 -4.78
C HIS A 81 -3.98 -1.95 -5.67
N SER A 82 -4.61 -2.15 -6.84
CA SER A 82 -5.14 -1.04 -7.63
C SER A 82 -6.17 -0.22 -6.84
N LEU A 83 -7.14 -0.88 -6.21
CA LEU A 83 -8.13 -0.23 -5.33
C LEU A 83 -7.49 0.47 -4.13
N PHE A 84 -6.47 -0.15 -3.52
CA PHE A 84 -5.70 0.46 -2.44
C PHE A 84 -5.09 1.79 -2.89
N PHE A 85 -4.31 1.80 -3.96
CA PHE A 85 -3.58 3.01 -4.34
C PHE A 85 -4.52 4.09 -4.87
N LEU A 86 -5.57 3.72 -5.62
CA LEU A 86 -6.61 4.65 -6.04
C LEU A 86 -7.26 5.36 -4.86
N SER A 87 -7.69 4.61 -3.86
CA SER A 87 -8.28 5.20 -2.65
C SER A 87 -7.26 6.01 -1.87
N TYR A 88 -6.01 5.55 -1.76
CA TYR A 88 -4.96 6.21 -1.00
C TYR A 88 -4.62 7.58 -1.60
N THR A 89 -4.40 7.65 -2.91
CA THR A 89 -4.15 8.93 -3.59
C THR A 89 -5.38 9.82 -3.56
N GLY A 90 -6.57 9.24 -3.77
CA GLY A 90 -7.82 9.99 -3.74
C GLY A 90 -8.09 10.66 -2.39
N PHE A 91 -7.92 9.91 -1.29
CA PHE A 91 -8.04 10.46 0.06
C PHE A 91 -7.00 11.52 0.35
N ARG A 92 -5.73 11.28 -0.02
CA ARG A 92 -4.67 12.28 0.19
C ARG A 92 -4.94 13.55 -0.58
N GLU A 93 -5.27 13.46 -1.86
CA GLU A 93 -5.59 14.63 -2.67
C GLU A 93 -6.80 15.41 -2.12
N ALA A 94 -7.84 14.72 -1.67
CA ALA A 94 -9.00 15.35 -1.06
C ALA A 94 -8.63 16.11 0.22
N ILE A 95 -7.83 15.48 1.11
CA ILE A 95 -7.36 16.12 2.35
C ILE A 95 -6.42 17.28 2.04
N TYR A 96 -5.47 17.12 1.11
CA TYR A 96 -4.55 18.20 0.72
C TYR A 96 -5.30 19.39 0.14
N LYS A 97 -6.29 19.18 -0.73
CA LYS A 97 -7.15 20.27 -1.26
C LYS A 97 -7.93 20.96 -0.14
N ALA A 98 -8.48 20.21 0.82
CA ALA A 98 -9.17 20.78 1.96
C ALA A 98 -8.24 21.60 2.87
N ARG A 99 -6.99 21.17 3.03
CA ARG A 99 -5.97 21.81 3.88
C ARG A 99 -5.18 22.92 3.19
N GLN A 100 -5.22 23.05 1.87
CA GLN A 100 -4.49 24.10 1.14
C GLN A 100 -4.84 25.51 1.62
N ASN A 101 -6.08 25.73 2.08
CA ASN A 101 -6.52 27.01 2.63
C ASN A 101 -6.09 27.24 4.10
N GLN A 102 -5.51 26.24 4.75
CA GLN A 102 -5.13 26.26 6.18
C GLN A 102 -3.63 26.17 6.41
N ARG A 103 -2.83 25.92 5.36
CA ARG A 103 -1.37 25.81 5.48
C ARG A 103 -0.73 27.19 5.52
N THR A 104 -0.11 27.52 6.65
CA THR A 104 0.72 28.72 6.84
C THR A 104 2.20 28.48 6.54
N SER A 105 2.63 27.22 6.37
CA SER A 105 4.03 26.85 6.07
C SER A 105 4.11 25.76 5.00
N PRO A 106 5.15 25.77 4.14
CA PRO A 106 5.40 24.72 3.16
C PRO A 106 5.97 23.42 3.76
N LYS A 107 6.39 23.42 5.04
CA LYS A 107 6.91 22.22 5.73
C LYS A 107 5.77 21.27 6.12
N ARG A 108 6.04 19.97 6.09
CA ARG A 108 5.12 18.95 6.63
C ARG A 108 4.91 19.16 8.13
N ASP A 109 3.66 19.12 8.57
CA ASP A 109 3.30 19.16 9.98
C ASP A 109 2.85 17.78 10.49
N HIS A 110 2.67 17.65 11.82
CA HIS A 110 2.18 16.41 12.44
C HIS A 110 0.85 15.92 11.86
N LEU A 111 0.02 16.83 11.36
CA LEU A 111 -1.25 16.50 10.75
C LEU A 111 -1.03 15.84 9.38
N ASP A 112 0.02 16.17 8.63
CA ASP A 112 0.34 15.47 7.38
C ASP A 112 0.72 14.01 7.62
N TYR A 113 1.52 13.74 8.66
CA TYR A 113 1.86 12.37 9.05
C TYR A 113 0.62 11.59 9.51
N LEU A 114 -0.25 12.23 10.30
CA LEU A 114 -1.53 11.62 10.70
C LEU A 114 -2.42 11.34 9.48
N ASN A 115 -2.49 12.26 8.52
CA ASN A 115 -3.25 12.08 7.29
C ASN A 115 -2.72 10.92 6.47
N ASP A 116 -1.40 10.80 6.32
CA ASP A 116 -0.77 9.69 5.58
C ASP A 116 -1.07 8.34 6.25
N PHE A 117 -1.06 8.30 7.59
CA PHE A 117 -1.48 7.12 8.36
C PHE A 117 -2.97 6.79 8.15
N LEU A 118 -3.87 7.77 8.28
CA LEU A 118 -5.31 7.56 8.13
C LEU A 118 -5.68 7.17 6.71
N CYS A 119 -5.13 7.84 5.69
CA CYS A 119 -5.32 7.48 4.28
C CYS A 119 -4.83 6.07 4.02
N GLY A 120 -3.63 5.71 4.49
CA GLY A 120 -3.09 4.36 4.35
C GLY A 120 -3.99 3.32 5.02
N GLY A 121 -4.49 3.62 6.22
CA GLY A 121 -5.36 2.73 6.98
C GLY A 121 -6.70 2.49 6.30
N PHE A 122 -7.42 3.56 5.92
CA PHE A 122 -8.72 3.45 5.24
C PHE A 122 -8.60 2.76 3.88
N SER A 123 -7.53 3.05 3.13
CA SER A 123 -7.24 2.34 1.88
C SER A 123 -6.95 0.86 2.09
N GLY A 124 -6.31 0.49 3.20
CA GLY A 124 -6.15 -0.91 3.61
C GLY A 124 -7.48 -1.60 3.89
N MET A 125 -8.45 -0.89 4.46
CA MET A 125 -9.80 -1.42 4.63
C MET A 125 -10.51 -1.61 3.28
N ILE A 126 -10.36 -0.66 2.34
CA ILE A 126 -10.92 -0.78 0.98
C ILE A 126 -10.31 -1.96 0.22
N TYR A 127 -9.00 -2.16 0.35
CA TYR A 127 -8.33 -3.36 -0.16
C TYR A 127 -9.04 -4.64 0.32
N ARG A 128 -9.37 -4.72 1.62
CA ARG A 128 -10.05 -5.90 2.19
C ARG A 128 -11.47 -6.07 1.68
N MET A 129 -12.21 -4.98 1.53
CA MET A 129 -13.54 -5.01 0.95
C MET A 129 -13.49 -5.51 -0.49
N GLY A 130 -12.52 -5.05 -1.29
CA GLY A 130 -12.29 -5.54 -2.65
C GLY A 130 -11.91 -7.03 -2.70
N ALA A 131 -11.09 -7.48 -1.75
CA ALA A 131 -10.69 -8.88 -1.64
C ALA A 131 -11.86 -9.82 -1.32
N MET A 132 -12.97 -9.33 -0.76
CA MET A 132 -14.14 -10.17 -0.44
C MET A 132 -14.71 -10.89 -1.67
N ALA A 133 -14.65 -10.25 -2.84
CA ALA A 133 -15.17 -10.82 -4.08
C ALA A 133 -14.42 -12.09 -4.55
N TYR A 134 -13.26 -12.38 -3.97
CA TYR A 134 -12.41 -13.51 -4.34
C TYR A 134 -12.57 -14.73 -3.42
N TYR A 135 -13.36 -14.64 -2.35
CA TYR A 135 -13.65 -15.79 -1.48
C TYR A 135 -14.93 -16.51 -1.94
N LYS A 136 -14.90 -17.85 -2.01
CA LYS A 136 -16.00 -18.65 -2.58
C LYS A 136 -17.20 -18.82 -1.64
N GLY A 137 -17.07 -18.52 -0.35
CA GLY A 137 -18.15 -18.69 0.60
C GLY A 137 -17.87 -18.12 2.01
N PRO A 138 -18.88 -18.09 2.88
CA PRO A 138 -18.81 -17.45 4.20
C PRO A 138 -17.82 -18.10 5.16
N VAL A 139 -17.58 -19.40 5.02
CA VAL A 139 -16.61 -20.16 5.84
C VAL A 139 -15.16 -19.83 5.43
N GLU A 140 -14.93 -19.60 4.14
CA GLU A 140 -13.62 -19.26 3.59
C GLU A 140 -13.32 -17.76 3.64
N ASN A 141 -14.31 -16.93 3.99
CA ASN A 141 -14.18 -15.48 4.01
C ASN A 141 -13.87 -14.97 5.43
N PRO A 142 -12.62 -14.57 5.72
CA PRO A 142 -12.24 -14.07 7.03
C PRO A 142 -12.84 -12.70 7.35
N MET A 143 -13.37 -11.99 6.34
CA MET A 143 -14.17 -10.77 6.53
C MET A 143 -15.57 -11.07 7.08
N ILE A 144 -16.07 -12.30 7.01
CA ILE A 144 -17.36 -12.67 7.62
C ILE A 144 -17.14 -13.20 9.04
N THR A 145 -16.08 -13.98 9.26
CA THR A 145 -15.82 -14.63 10.55
C THR A 145 -15.05 -13.76 11.54
N MET A 146 -14.23 -12.80 11.07
CA MET A 146 -13.35 -11.98 11.92
C MET A 146 -13.26 -10.51 11.46
N ALA A 147 -14.30 -10.00 10.80
CA ALA A 147 -14.33 -8.68 10.15
C ALA A 147 -13.69 -7.55 10.97
N PRO A 148 -14.08 -7.33 12.24
CA PRO A 148 -13.60 -6.17 12.98
C PRO A 148 -12.09 -6.24 13.24
N GLN A 149 -11.60 -7.40 13.67
CA GLN A 149 -10.17 -7.58 13.98
C GLN A 149 -9.30 -7.53 12.73
N LEU A 150 -9.79 -8.10 11.62
CA LEU A 150 -9.07 -8.12 10.35
C LEU A 150 -8.98 -6.70 9.76
N LEU A 151 -10.06 -5.94 9.80
CA LEU A 151 -10.09 -4.54 9.36
C LEU A 151 -9.17 -3.68 10.20
N THR A 152 -9.25 -3.77 11.54
CA THR A 152 -8.39 -2.98 12.43
C THR A 152 -6.91 -3.32 12.22
N LYS A 153 -6.55 -4.60 12.13
CA LYS A 153 -5.16 -5.00 11.87
C LYS A 153 -4.67 -4.50 10.52
N THR A 154 -5.51 -4.56 9.49
CA THR A 154 -5.13 -4.08 8.16
C THR A 154 -4.99 -2.57 8.16
N PHE A 155 -5.93 -1.85 8.76
CA PHE A 155 -5.87 -0.40 8.95
C PHE A 155 -4.57 0.03 9.63
N LEU A 156 -4.23 -0.59 10.75
CA LEU A 156 -3.00 -0.27 11.48
C LEU A 156 -1.75 -0.59 10.64
N MET A 157 -1.70 -1.77 10.01
CA MET A 157 -0.55 -2.18 9.23
C MET A 157 -0.31 -1.28 8.00
N THR A 158 -1.34 -1.04 7.19
CA THR A 158 -1.18 -0.21 5.98
C THR A 158 -0.99 1.26 6.35
N GLY A 159 -1.64 1.74 7.41
CA GLY A 159 -1.42 3.09 7.94
C GLY A 159 0.01 3.31 8.41
N LEU A 160 0.57 2.39 9.22
CA LEU A 160 1.96 2.47 9.67
C LEU A 160 2.95 2.38 8.52
N VAL A 161 2.72 1.50 7.55
CA VAL A 161 3.60 1.35 6.39
C VAL A 161 3.60 2.62 5.54
N CYS A 162 2.43 3.20 5.25
CA CYS A 162 2.33 4.46 4.51
C CYS A 162 3.01 5.61 5.28
N LEU A 163 2.78 5.71 6.58
CA LEU A 163 3.46 6.70 7.42
C LEU A 163 4.98 6.54 7.34
N ALA A 164 5.50 5.31 7.51
CA ALA A 164 6.93 5.04 7.49
C ALA A 164 7.56 5.42 6.15
N PHE A 165 6.99 4.96 5.04
CA PHE A 165 7.55 5.26 3.72
C PHE A 165 7.45 6.73 3.32
N GLU A 166 6.38 7.42 3.72
CA GLU A 166 6.23 8.85 3.46
C GLU A 166 7.20 9.69 4.30
N THR A 167 7.50 9.25 5.53
CA THR A 167 8.51 9.88 6.39
C THR A 167 9.91 9.67 5.83
N LEU A 168 10.28 8.42 5.54
CA LEU A 168 11.55 8.06 4.89
C LEU A 168 11.75 8.80 3.56
N GLY A 169 10.70 8.88 2.73
CA GLY A 169 10.76 9.56 1.44
C GLY A 169 10.92 11.07 1.55
N TYR A 170 10.40 11.68 2.63
CA TYR A 170 10.58 13.11 2.90
C TYR A 170 11.99 13.42 3.39
N GLU A 171 12.48 12.67 4.37
CA GLU A 171 13.83 12.83 4.94
C GLU A 171 14.91 12.65 3.85
N LEU A 172 14.76 11.65 2.98
CA LEU A 172 15.67 11.49 1.84
C LEU A 172 15.66 12.70 0.92
N LYS A 173 14.47 13.25 0.60
CA LYS A 173 14.35 14.41 -0.30
C LYS A 173 14.96 15.67 0.30
N GLU A 174 14.79 15.91 1.60
CA GLU A 174 15.45 17.04 2.27
C GLU A 174 16.97 16.87 2.27
N HIS A 175 17.48 15.69 2.64
CA HIS A 175 18.93 15.42 2.61
C HIS A 175 19.55 15.61 1.22
N PHE A 176 18.89 15.13 0.16
CA PHE A 176 19.39 15.33 -1.21
C PHE A 176 19.31 16.79 -1.66
N LYS A 177 18.29 17.53 -1.23
CA LYS A 177 18.15 18.95 -1.55
C LYS A 177 19.26 19.76 -0.90
N ASP A 178 19.54 19.52 0.37
CA ASP A 178 20.61 20.19 1.11
C ASP A 178 21.98 19.89 0.48
N ALA A 179 22.25 18.61 0.14
CA ALA A 179 23.47 18.22 -0.56
C ALA A 179 23.61 18.90 -1.95
N LEU A 180 22.50 19.09 -2.68
CA LEU A 180 22.48 19.79 -3.97
C LEU A 180 22.71 21.30 -3.83
N GLU A 181 22.22 21.91 -2.76
CA GLU A 181 22.45 23.32 -2.47
C GLU A 181 23.92 23.57 -2.06
N ASP A 182 24.51 22.67 -1.27
CA ASP A 182 25.92 22.73 -0.90
C ASP A 182 26.86 22.55 -2.11
N MET A 183 26.51 21.65 -3.05
CA MET A 183 27.24 21.51 -4.31
C MET A 183 27.13 22.71 -5.25
N LYS A 184 26.09 23.55 -5.12
CA LYS A 184 25.93 24.78 -5.92
C LYS A 184 26.65 25.99 -5.33
N ARG A 185 27.02 25.93 -4.05
CA ARG A 185 27.71 27.01 -3.33
C ARG A 185 29.24 26.90 -3.44
N ASN A 186 29.75 25.74 -3.84
CA ASN A 186 31.17 25.47 -4.12
C ASN A 186 31.41 25.37 -5.62
#